data_AF-A0A831PR28-F1
#
_entry.id   AF-A0A831PR28-F1
#
_cell.length_a   1.000
_cell.length_b   1.000
_cell.length_c   1.000
_cell.angle_alpha   90.00
_cell.angle_beta   90.00
_cell.angle_gamma   90.00
#
_symmetry.space_group_name_H-M   'P 1'
#
loop_
_entity.id
_entity.type
_entity.pdbx_description
1 polymer ?
#
loop_
_entity_poly.entity_id
_entity_poly.type
_entity_poly.pdbx_seq_one_letter_code
_entity_poly.pdbx_strand_id
1 'polypeptide(L)'
;LAAAGLLDNNFHTKAICSPTWASLLTGRNSHAVGMNELAGADQGYPHSRGRVTPAAATAAQILGAHGYRTYGVGKWHLVPAADMKAAGSRAHWPLQKGFDRWYGFLSGWTDQYKPDLIEDNHTIPRPNRPDYHFSVDIVDKSIGMMDQHLTADPARPFFLYVAFGAIHARMGAKREAVDGLPDGLMVEGNDAGKGSQSSRIEGVTSQNASQRPAGSLGLFSM
;
A
#
# COMPACT_ATOMS: atom_id res chain seq x y z
N LEU A 1 -4.82 -8.27 -19.37
CA LEU A 1 -5.60 -7.03 -19.12
C LEU A 1 -5.17 -5.90 -20.05
N ALA A 2 -3.93 -5.38 -19.94
CA ALA A 2 -3.47 -4.25 -20.77
C ALA A 2 -3.65 -4.46 -22.30
N ALA A 3 -3.30 -5.64 -22.82
CA ALA A 3 -3.42 -5.95 -24.25
C ALA A 3 -4.87 -5.91 -24.80
N ALA A 4 -5.88 -6.03 -23.93
CA ALA A 4 -7.30 -6.00 -24.28
C ALA A 4 -8.03 -4.78 -23.69
N GLY A 5 -7.29 -3.80 -23.18
CA GLY A 5 -7.82 -2.61 -22.52
C GLY A 5 -7.16 -1.33 -23.00
N LEU A 6 -7.24 -0.28 -22.18
CA LEU A 6 -6.55 0.99 -22.42
C LEU A 6 -5.27 1.04 -21.58
N LEU A 7 -4.18 1.52 -22.18
CA LEU A 7 -2.92 1.79 -21.49
C LEU A 7 -2.75 3.30 -21.33
N ASP A 8 -2.72 3.78 -20.09
CA ASP A 8 -2.38 5.17 -19.79
C ASP A 8 -0.86 5.32 -19.67
N ASN A 9 -0.24 5.92 -20.69
CA ASN A 9 1.21 6.22 -20.69
C ASN A 9 1.57 7.51 -19.93
N ASN A 10 0.59 8.22 -19.39
CA ASN A 10 0.75 9.50 -18.68
C ASN A 10 -0.07 9.57 -17.38
N PHE A 11 -0.15 8.46 -16.66
CA PHE A 11 -0.84 8.36 -15.37
C PHE A 11 0.06 8.80 -14.21
N HIS A 12 -0.45 9.70 -13.36
CA HIS A 12 0.31 10.29 -12.26
C HIS A 12 -0.30 9.96 -10.91
N THR A 13 0.56 9.67 -9.94
CA THR A 13 0.22 9.54 -8.53
C THR A 13 1.03 10.53 -7.70
N LYS A 14 0.83 10.57 -6.39
CA LYS A 14 1.73 11.30 -5.48
C LYS A 14 2.98 10.47 -5.21
N ALA A 15 4.07 11.14 -4.81
CA ALA A 15 5.35 10.50 -4.54
C ALA A 15 5.34 9.50 -3.37
N ILE A 16 4.33 9.59 -2.49
CA ILE A 16 4.19 8.75 -1.30
C ILE A 16 2.77 8.19 -1.16
N CYS A 17 2.66 7.06 -0.46
CA CYS A 17 1.47 6.21 -0.51
C CYS A 17 0.21 6.82 0.10
N SER A 18 0.23 7.35 1.33
CA SER A 18 -1.00 7.89 1.95
C SER A 18 -1.65 9.02 1.13
N PRO A 19 -0.89 10.02 0.62
CA PRO A 19 -1.45 11.04 -0.28
C PRO A 19 -2.05 10.47 -1.58
N THR A 20 -1.42 9.44 -2.17
CA THR A 20 -1.96 8.75 -3.36
C THR A 20 -3.28 8.06 -3.04
N TRP A 21 -3.35 7.28 -1.96
CA TRP A 21 -4.58 6.58 -1.56
C TRP A 21 -5.71 7.54 -1.21
N ALA A 22 -5.40 8.63 -0.50
CA ALA A 22 -6.37 9.66 -0.18
C ALA A 22 -6.93 10.30 -1.45
N SER A 23 -6.07 10.60 -2.43
CA SER A 23 -6.50 11.18 -3.71
C SER A 23 -7.33 10.20 -4.53
N LEU A 24 -6.91 8.94 -4.61
CA LEU A 24 -7.63 7.87 -5.32
C LEU A 24 -9.04 7.68 -4.75
N LEU A 25 -9.17 7.57 -3.43
CA LEU A 25 -10.44 7.26 -2.81
C LEU A 25 -11.37 8.47 -2.73
N THR A 26 -10.87 9.70 -2.71
CA THR A 26 -11.74 10.89 -2.58
C THR A 26 -11.93 11.66 -3.89
N GLY A 27 -11.14 11.36 -4.92
CA GLY A 27 -11.11 12.14 -6.16
C GLY A 27 -10.58 13.57 -5.96
N ARG A 28 -9.95 13.88 -4.83
CA ARG A 28 -9.49 15.23 -4.47
C ARG A 28 -7.99 15.27 -4.27
N ASN A 29 -7.40 16.47 -4.42
CA ASN A 29 -6.01 16.67 -4.06
C ASN A 29 -5.78 16.35 -2.57
N SER A 30 -4.76 15.56 -2.28
CA SER A 30 -4.42 15.09 -0.94
C SER A 30 -4.27 16.21 0.11
N HIS A 31 -3.76 17.39 -0.27
CA HIS A 31 -3.68 18.57 0.61
C HIS A 31 -5.07 19.07 1.03
N ALA A 32 -6.04 19.07 0.11
CA ALA A 32 -7.39 19.54 0.38
C ALA A 32 -8.17 18.61 1.34
N VAL A 33 -7.68 17.37 1.52
CA VAL A 33 -8.33 16.37 2.38
C VAL A 33 -7.55 16.05 3.65
N GLY A 34 -6.49 16.80 3.97
CA GLY A 34 -5.72 16.63 5.21
C GLY A 34 -4.57 15.61 5.12
N MET A 35 -4.22 15.19 3.92
CA MET A 35 -3.26 14.12 3.62
C MET A 35 -2.07 14.62 2.79
N ASN A 36 -1.41 15.69 3.23
CA ASN A 36 -0.17 16.17 2.59
C ASN A 36 0.98 15.15 2.73
N GLU A 37 1.08 14.51 3.90
CA GLU A 37 2.13 13.56 4.26
C GLU A 37 1.57 12.17 4.58
N LEU A 38 2.44 11.26 5.01
CA LEU A 38 2.04 9.96 5.56
C LEU A 38 1.06 10.12 6.73
N ALA A 39 0.14 9.16 6.88
CA ALA A 39 -0.92 9.21 7.89
C ALA A 39 -0.39 9.35 9.34
N GLY A 40 0.85 8.94 9.60
CA GLY A 40 1.51 9.12 10.91
C GLY A 40 2.06 10.52 11.20
N ALA A 41 2.08 11.43 10.22
CA ALA A 41 2.69 12.76 10.33
C ALA A 41 1.63 13.88 10.44
N ASP A 42 0.94 13.96 11.60
CA ASP A 42 0.09 15.11 11.92
C ASP A 42 0.97 16.31 12.29
N GLN A 43 1.00 17.33 11.42
CA GLN A 43 1.79 18.54 11.62
C GLN A 43 0.97 19.68 12.26
N GLY A 44 -0.29 19.45 12.60
CA GLY A 44 -1.13 20.48 13.23
C GLY A 44 -1.86 21.40 12.24
N TYR A 45 -1.63 21.28 10.93
CA TYR A 45 -2.26 22.11 9.90
C TYR A 45 -3.43 21.39 9.20
N PRO A 46 -4.47 22.10 8.73
CA PRO A 46 -5.62 21.49 8.06
C PRO A 46 -5.28 20.54 6.92
N HIS A 47 -4.23 20.85 6.14
CA HIS A 47 -3.78 20.04 5.01
C HIS A 47 -2.89 18.84 5.42
N SER A 48 -2.47 18.75 6.67
CA SER A 48 -1.50 17.75 7.16
C SER A 48 -1.92 17.21 8.53
N ARG A 49 -3.10 16.60 8.58
CA ARG A 49 -3.68 15.98 9.79
C ARG A 49 -3.46 14.47 9.86
N GLY A 50 -2.92 13.86 8.80
CA GLY A 50 -2.73 12.41 8.72
C GLY A 50 -4.02 11.60 8.62
N ARG A 51 -5.15 12.26 8.35
CA ARG A 51 -6.49 11.66 8.23
C ARG A 51 -7.32 12.38 7.17
N VAL A 52 -8.14 11.61 6.44
CA VAL A 52 -9.08 12.17 5.47
C VAL A 52 -10.19 12.92 6.19
N THR A 53 -10.32 14.22 5.89
CA THR A 53 -11.35 15.12 6.41
C THR A 53 -12.77 14.56 6.23
N PRO A 54 -13.70 14.75 7.20
CA PRO A 54 -15.10 14.35 7.05
C PRO A 54 -15.82 15.02 5.86
N ALA A 55 -15.34 16.18 5.40
CA ALA A 55 -15.90 16.90 4.25
C ALA A 55 -15.58 16.26 2.88
N ALA A 56 -14.81 15.17 2.86
CA ALA A 56 -14.46 14.41 1.67
C ALA A 56 -14.92 12.95 1.83
N ALA A 57 -16.03 12.61 1.20
CA ALA A 57 -16.50 11.23 1.13
C ALA A 57 -15.54 10.39 0.25
N THR A 58 -15.35 9.13 0.63
CA THR A 58 -14.63 8.17 -0.21
C THR A 58 -15.55 7.62 -1.31
N ALA A 59 -14.96 7.06 -2.36
CA ALA A 59 -15.66 6.34 -3.42
C ALA A 59 -16.52 5.21 -2.84
N ALA A 60 -16.04 4.51 -1.81
CA ALA A 60 -16.80 3.48 -1.12
C ALA A 60 -18.06 4.06 -0.43
N GLN A 61 -17.94 5.19 0.29
CA GLN A 61 -19.09 5.86 0.90
C GLN A 61 -20.13 6.31 -0.15
N ILE A 62 -19.67 6.87 -1.26
CA ILE A 62 -20.54 7.30 -2.35
C ILE A 62 -21.23 6.09 -3.00
N LEU A 63 -20.47 5.07 -3.42
CA LEU A 63 -21.02 3.87 -4.06
C LEU A 63 -21.99 3.12 -3.15
N GLY A 64 -21.66 2.99 -1.86
CA GLY A 64 -22.56 2.39 -0.86
C GLY A 64 -23.89 3.13 -0.73
N ALA A 65 -23.86 4.47 -0.72
CA ALA A 65 -25.06 5.30 -0.73
C ALA A 65 -25.91 5.13 -2.01
N HIS A 66 -25.29 4.67 -3.10
CA HIS A 66 -25.93 4.36 -4.37
C HIS A 66 -26.20 2.85 -4.58
N GLY A 67 -26.26 2.07 -3.50
CA GLY A 67 -26.73 0.68 -3.52
C GLY A 67 -25.68 -0.38 -3.81
N TYR A 68 -24.41 -0.01 -3.93
CA TYR A 68 -23.33 -0.99 -4.07
C TYR A 68 -23.02 -1.65 -2.73
N ARG A 69 -22.59 -2.92 -2.78
CA ARG A 69 -21.78 -3.50 -1.70
C ARG A 69 -20.32 -3.16 -1.89
N THR A 70 -19.63 -2.90 -0.79
CA THR A 70 -18.27 -2.37 -0.79
C THR A 70 -17.36 -3.29 0.00
N TYR A 71 -16.34 -3.81 -0.67
CA TYR A 71 -15.40 -4.77 -0.14
C TYR A 71 -14.00 -4.21 -0.28
N GLY A 72 -13.16 -4.36 0.74
CA GLY A 72 -11.77 -3.94 0.68
C GLY A 72 -10.83 -5.00 1.20
N VAL A 73 -9.74 -5.23 0.47
CA VAL A 73 -8.64 -6.08 0.94
C VAL A 73 -7.30 -5.38 0.77
N GLY A 74 -6.38 -5.60 1.70
CA GLY A 74 -4.99 -5.18 1.56
C GLY A 74 -4.54 -4.02 2.47
N LYS A 75 -3.73 -3.13 1.91
CA LYS A 75 -3.17 -1.96 2.61
C LYS A 75 -4.19 -0.82 2.69
N TRP A 76 -4.36 -0.25 3.88
CA TRP A 76 -5.18 0.96 4.08
C TRP A 76 -4.37 2.25 4.11
N HIS A 77 -3.50 2.42 5.10
CA HIS A 77 -2.58 3.55 5.28
C HIS A 77 -3.20 4.97 5.28
N LEU A 78 -4.45 5.09 5.76
CA LEU A 78 -5.16 6.36 5.96
C LEU A 78 -5.60 6.57 7.43
N VAL A 79 -5.00 5.83 8.35
CA VAL A 79 -5.26 5.91 9.80
C VAL A 79 -4.01 6.48 10.48
N PRO A 80 -4.13 7.48 11.38
CA PRO A 80 -3.03 7.91 12.23
C PRO A 80 -2.53 6.77 13.13
N ALA A 81 -1.23 6.72 13.41
CA ALA A 81 -0.64 5.63 14.21
C ALA A 81 -1.27 5.50 15.62
N ALA A 82 -1.70 6.61 16.21
CA ALA A 82 -2.39 6.63 17.51
C ALA A 82 -3.76 5.91 17.46
N ASP A 83 -4.43 5.94 16.31
CA ASP A 83 -5.76 5.39 16.08
C ASP A 83 -5.76 3.91 15.67
N MET A 84 -4.58 3.32 15.44
CA MET A 84 -4.44 1.89 15.12
C MET A 84 -4.48 0.99 16.36
N LYS A 85 -4.37 1.57 17.57
CA LYS A 85 -4.34 0.84 18.84
C LYS A 85 -5.76 0.50 19.30
N ALA A 86 -5.89 -0.48 20.19
CA ALA A 86 -7.20 -0.92 20.71
C ALA A 86 -8.04 0.22 21.33
N ALA A 87 -7.40 1.18 21.99
CA ALA A 87 -8.04 2.35 22.59
C ALA A 87 -8.16 3.56 21.64
N GLY A 88 -7.65 3.46 20.41
CA GLY A 88 -7.66 4.53 19.42
C GLY A 88 -9.03 4.71 18.77
N SER A 89 -9.22 5.86 18.11
CA SER A 89 -10.47 6.13 17.40
C SER A 89 -10.57 5.26 16.15
N ARG A 90 -11.73 4.66 15.92
CA ARG A 90 -12.02 3.92 14.68
C ARG A 90 -12.55 4.80 13.55
N ALA A 91 -12.68 6.12 13.77
CA ALA A 91 -13.33 7.03 12.82
C ALA A 91 -12.71 7.06 11.41
N HIS A 92 -11.45 6.63 11.27
CA HIS A 92 -10.71 6.59 10.01
C HIS A 92 -10.42 5.16 9.51
N TRP A 93 -10.96 4.15 10.18
CA TRP A 93 -10.81 2.75 9.76
C TRP A 93 -11.66 2.48 8.50
N PRO A 94 -11.34 1.43 7.72
CA PRO A 94 -11.98 1.16 6.45
C PRO A 94 -13.51 1.08 6.52
N LEU A 95 -14.06 0.43 7.55
CA LEU A 95 -15.52 0.32 7.73
C LEU A 95 -16.18 1.69 7.94
N GLN A 96 -15.55 2.57 8.73
CA GLN A 96 -16.00 3.95 8.94
C GLN A 96 -15.77 4.85 7.73
N LYS A 97 -15.04 4.35 6.72
CA LYS A 97 -14.79 5.01 5.44
C LYS A 97 -15.49 4.29 4.27
N GLY A 98 -16.58 3.60 4.58
CA GLY A 98 -17.59 3.19 3.61
C GLY A 98 -17.42 1.79 3.05
N PHE A 99 -16.52 0.96 3.61
CA PHE A 99 -16.46 -0.47 3.26
C PHE A 99 -17.39 -1.28 4.16
N ASP A 100 -18.25 -2.13 3.58
CA ASP A 100 -19.08 -3.08 4.31
C ASP A 100 -18.24 -4.19 4.95
N ARG A 101 -17.19 -4.65 4.23
CA ARG A 101 -16.24 -5.67 4.68
C ARG A 101 -14.81 -5.25 4.42
N TRP A 102 -13.91 -5.62 5.34
CA TRP A 102 -12.49 -5.33 5.20
C TRP A 102 -11.61 -6.48 5.66
N TYR A 103 -10.53 -6.76 4.90
CA TYR A 103 -9.47 -7.68 5.31
C TYR A 103 -8.08 -7.14 4.93
N GLY A 104 -7.21 -6.84 5.90
CA GLY A 104 -5.86 -6.39 5.58
C GLY A 104 -5.18 -5.68 6.72
N PHE A 105 -4.30 -4.72 6.45
CA PHE A 105 -3.53 -4.01 7.49
C PHE A 105 -3.68 -2.49 7.38
N LEU A 106 -3.58 -1.81 8.53
CA LEU A 106 -3.83 -0.35 8.63
C LEU A 106 -2.59 0.51 8.37
N SER A 107 -1.41 -0.02 8.68
CA SER A 107 -0.13 0.69 8.61
C SER A 107 0.36 0.93 7.17
N GLY A 108 1.48 1.66 7.05
CA GLY A 108 2.14 1.88 5.77
C GLY A 108 2.87 0.68 5.21
N TRP A 109 3.17 -0.31 6.03
CA TRP A 109 3.89 -1.52 5.65
C TRP A 109 3.63 -2.61 6.69
N THR A 110 3.85 -3.85 6.29
CA THR A 110 3.75 -5.02 7.17
C THR A 110 4.70 -6.11 6.68
N ASP A 111 5.06 -7.06 7.55
CA ASP A 111 5.72 -8.30 7.12
C ASP A 111 4.75 -9.11 6.25
N GLN A 112 5.15 -9.45 5.03
CA GLN A 112 4.29 -10.18 4.08
C GLN A 112 4.07 -11.65 4.48
N TYR A 113 4.88 -12.20 5.41
CA TYR A 113 4.76 -13.56 5.93
C TYR A 113 4.13 -13.61 7.32
N LYS A 114 4.22 -12.52 8.09
CA LYS A 114 3.67 -12.42 9.45
C LYS A 114 2.94 -11.08 9.68
N PRO A 115 1.92 -10.76 8.87
CA PRO A 115 1.31 -9.44 8.90
C PRO A 115 0.45 -9.21 10.14
N ASP A 116 0.37 -7.95 10.57
CA ASP A 116 -0.61 -7.49 11.56
C ASP A 116 -1.94 -7.19 10.85
N LEU A 117 -2.89 -8.11 10.99
CA LEU A 117 -4.13 -8.11 10.21
C LEU A 117 -5.33 -7.61 11.02
N ILE A 118 -6.21 -6.92 10.31
CA ILE A 118 -7.53 -6.47 10.72
C ILE A 118 -8.55 -7.11 9.78
N GLU A 119 -9.58 -7.72 10.36
CA GLU A 119 -10.79 -8.16 9.67
C GLU A 119 -11.98 -7.47 10.32
N ASP A 120 -12.75 -6.71 9.54
CA ASP A 120 -13.99 -6.07 9.98
C ASP A 120 -13.90 -5.31 11.33
N ASN A 121 -12.86 -4.48 11.50
CA ASN A 121 -12.53 -3.74 12.73
C ASN A 121 -12.02 -4.57 13.92
N HIS A 122 -11.65 -5.84 13.71
CA HIS A 122 -11.04 -6.70 14.71
C HIS A 122 -9.61 -7.06 14.32
N THR A 123 -8.67 -6.92 15.25
CA THR A 123 -7.35 -7.52 15.09
C THR A 123 -7.49 -9.03 15.13
N ILE A 124 -6.97 -9.70 14.11
CA ILE A 124 -6.96 -11.17 14.04
C ILE A 124 -5.56 -11.70 14.34
N PRO A 125 -5.45 -12.96 14.81
CA PRO A 125 -4.14 -13.58 15.01
C PRO A 125 -3.30 -13.56 13.74
N ARG A 126 -1.99 -13.37 13.90
CA ARG A 126 -1.07 -13.45 12.78
C ARG A 126 -1.15 -14.86 12.15
N PRO A 127 -1.11 -14.96 10.82
CA PRO A 127 -1.03 -16.24 10.14
C PRO A 127 0.15 -17.06 10.65
N ASN A 128 -0.10 -18.33 10.96
CA ASN A 128 0.91 -19.26 11.47
C ASN A 128 1.09 -20.46 10.53
N ARG A 129 1.21 -20.18 9.23
CA ARG A 129 1.52 -21.22 8.23
C ARG A 129 2.88 -20.95 7.59
N PRO A 130 3.73 -21.98 7.39
CA PRO A 130 5.03 -21.82 6.74
C PRO A 130 4.97 -21.31 5.30
N ASP A 131 3.88 -21.60 4.58
CA ASP A 131 3.66 -21.27 3.17
C ASP A 131 2.92 -19.94 2.96
N TYR A 132 2.58 -19.23 4.04
CA TYR A 132 1.76 -18.05 3.99
C TYR A 132 2.45 -16.90 3.24
N HIS A 133 1.69 -16.21 2.38
CA HIS A 133 2.12 -14.95 1.81
C HIS A 133 0.90 -14.03 1.62
N PHE A 134 0.99 -12.81 2.13
CA PHE A 134 -0.14 -11.87 2.17
C PHE A 134 -0.76 -11.60 0.79
N SER A 135 0.03 -11.55 -0.29
CA SER A 135 -0.52 -11.36 -1.64
C SER A 135 -1.40 -12.51 -2.12
N VAL A 136 -1.10 -13.74 -1.74
CA VAL A 136 -1.95 -14.90 -2.07
C VAL A 136 -3.23 -14.82 -1.27
N ASP A 137 -3.09 -14.56 0.02
CA ASP A 137 -4.20 -14.50 0.96
C ASP A 137 -5.23 -13.40 0.63
N ILE A 138 -4.80 -12.19 0.23
CA ILE A 138 -5.78 -11.17 -0.17
C ILE A 138 -6.50 -11.51 -1.48
N VAL A 139 -5.89 -12.31 -2.37
CA VAL A 139 -6.56 -12.80 -3.58
C VAL A 139 -7.60 -13.85 -3.18
N ASP A 140 -7.25 -14.81 -2.33
CA ASP A 140 -8.18 -15.82 -1.82
C ASP A 140 -9.36 -15.17 -1.07
N LYS A 141 -9.08 -14.16 -0.23
CA LYS A 141 -10.11 -13.37 0.46
C LYS A 141 -10.99 -12.57 -0.50
N SER A 142 -10.41 -12.00 -1.56
CA SER A 142 -11.18 -11.32 -2.61
C SER A 142 -12.16 -12.28 -3.27
N ILE A 143 -11.67 -13.44 -3.72
CA ILE A 143 -12.50 -14.48 -4.34
C ILE A 143 -13.62 -14.90 -3.40
N GLY A 144 -13.30 -15.23 -2.14
CA GLY A 144 -14.30 -15.63 -1.15
C GLY A 144 -15.35 -14.55 -0.88
N MET A 145 -14.97 -13.27 -0.83
CA MET A 145 -15.94 -12.17 -0.71
C MET A 145 -16.86 -12.07 -1.93
N MET A 146 -16.33 -12.28 -3.15
CA MET A 146 -17.11 -12.25 -4.38
C MET A 146 -18.05 -13.44 -4.49
N ASP A 147 -17.59 -14.65 -4.15
CA ASP A 147 -18.42 -15.85 -4.14
C ASP A 147 -19.61 -15.70 -3.17
N GLN A 148 -19.34 -15.18 -1.97
CA GLN A 148 -20.39 -14.87 -0.99
C GLN A 148 -21.38 -13.82 -1.51
N HIS A 149 -20.87 -12.75 -2.15
CA HIS A 149 -21.71 -11.71 -2.72
C HIS A 149 -22.63 -12.25 -3.82
N LEU A 150 -22.07 -12.96 -4.79
CA LEU A 150 -22.81 -13.53 -5.92
C LEU A 150 -23.79 -14.61 -5.48
N THR A 151 -23.52 -15.32 -4.39
CA THR A 151 -24.46 -16.29 -3.83
C THR A 151 -25.63 -15.60 -3.11
N ALA A 152 -25.34 -14.53 -2.37
CA ALA A 152 -26.35 -13.88 -1.53
C ALA A 152 -27.24 -12.90 -2.29
N ASP A 153 -26.69 -12.11 -3.22
CA ASP A 153 -27.40 -11.03 -3.91
C ASP A 153 -26.73 -10.71 -5.27
N PRO A 154 -26.83 -11.62 -6.26
CA PRO A 154 -26.13 -11.47 -7.54
C PRO A 154 -26.59 -10.27 -8.38
N ALA A 155 -27.77 -9.71 -8.09
CA ALA A 155 -28.31 -8.56 -8.81
C ALA A 155 -27.77 -7.22 -8.28
N ARG A 156 -27.31 -7.18 -7.02
CA ARG A 156 -26.73 -5.97 -6.44
C ARG A 156 -25.30 -5.79 -6.95
N PRO A 157 -24.90 -4.59 -7.40
CA PRO A 157 -23.52 -4.36 -7.83
C PRO A 157 -22.56 -4.31 -6.64
N PHE A 158 -21.28 -4.55 -6.91
CA PHE A 158 -20.22 -4.42 -5.91
C PHE A 158 -19.07 -3.52 -6.35
N PHE A 159 -18.35 -3.00 -5.36
CA PHE A 159 -17.07 -2.33 -5.48
C PHE A 159 -16.05 -3.08 -4.64
N LEU A 160 -15.00 -3.61 -5.27
CA LEU A 160 -13.91 -4.31 -4.60
C LEU A 160 -12.62 -3.49 -4.74
N TYR A 161 -12.07 -3.05 -3.62
CA TYR A 161 -10.76 -2.41 -3.52
C TYR A 161 -9.69 -3.46 -3.16
N VAL A 162 -8.71 -3.66 -4.03
CA VAL A 162 -7.60 -4.62 -3.81
C VAL A 162 -6.28 -3.86 -3.78
N ALA A 163 -5.64 -3.81 -2.60
CA ALA A 163 -4.42 -3.05 -2.39
C ALA A 163 -3.26 -3.91 -1.87
N PHE A 164 -2.43 -4.42 -2.77
CA PHE A 164 -1.29 -5.26 -2.41
C PHE A 164 -0.31 -4.55 -1.45
N GLY A 165 0.25 -5.34 -0.53
CA GLY A 165 1.32 -4.90 0.36
C GLY A 165 2.74 -5.26 -0.11
N ALA A 166 2.86 -6.24 -1.02
CA ALA A 166 4.14 -6.73 -1.53
C ALA A 166 4.88 -5.67 -2.35
N ILE A 167 6.19 -5.88 -2.56
CA ILE A 167 7.16 -4.96 -3.16
C ILE A 167 7.33 -3.59 -2.45
N HIS A 168 6.72 -3.44 -1.27
CA HIS A 168 7.04 -2.40 -0.29
C HIS A 168 8.20 -2.86 0.61
N ALA A 169 8.76 -1.97 1.44
CA ALA A 169 9.91 -2.27 2.31
C ALA A 169 9.83 -3.65 3.02
N ARG A 170 10.99 -4.33 3.11
CA ARG A 170 11.16 -5.76 3.46
C ARG A 170 10.79 -6.68 2.29
N MET A 171 11.68 -6.72 1.30
CA MET A 171 11.51 -7.53 0.09
C MET A 171 11.63 -9.02 0.43
N GLY A 172 10.54 -9.75 0.24
CA GLY A 172 10.52 -11.21 0.24
C GLY A 172 9.66 -11.67 -0.92
N ALA A 173 10.14 -12.67 -1.64
CA ALA A 173 9.43 -13.30 -2.74
C ALA A 173 9.56 -14.82 -2.58
N LYS A 174 8.61 -15.55 -3.16
CA LYS A 174 8.74 -17.01 -3.27
C LYS A 174 9.97 -17.35 -4.12
N ARG A 175 10.69 -18.42 -3.77
CA ARG A 175 11.96 -18.76 -4.41
C ARG A 175 11.80 -19.04 -5.91
N GLU A 176 10.69 -19.63 -6.31
CA GLU A 176 10.37 -19.90 -7.72
C GLU A 176 10.23 -18.61 -8.55
N ALA A 177 9.78 -17.52 -7.93
CA ALA A 177 9.69 -16.21 -8.59
C ALA A 177 11.05 -15.51 -8.73
N VAL A 178 12.05 -15.99 -7.98
CA VAL A 178 13.39 -15.43 -7.91
C VAL A 178 14.36 -16.23 -8.78
N ASP A 179 14.22 -17.54 -8.83
CA ASP A 179 15.05 -18.45 -9.63
C ASP A 179 14.95 -18.18 -11.15
N GLY A 180 13.90 -17.47 -11.60
CA GLY A 180 13.72 -17.05 -13.00
C GLY A 180 14.36 -15.69 -13.34
N LEU A 181 14.99 -15.01 -12.39
CA LEU A 181 15.65 -13.71 -12.63
C LEU A 181 17.08 -13.91 -13.14
N PRO A 182 17.57 -13.01 -14.02
CA PRO A 182 18.98 -13.02 -14.43
C PRO A 182 19.92 -12.89 -13.23
N ASP A 183 21.02 -13.64 -13.24
CA ASP A 183 22.06 -13.55 -12.22
C ASP A 183 22.52 -12.09 -12.05
N GLY A 184 22.47 -11.58 -10.81
CA GLY A 184 22.82 -10.20 -10.45
C GLY A 184 21.66 -9.32 -9.94
N LEU A 185 20.41 -9.78 -10.03
CA LEU A 185 19.25 -9.08 -9.41
C LEU A 185 18.97 -9.51 -7.96
N MET A 186 19.76 -10.43 -7.43
CA MET A 186 19.64 -10.99 -6.09
C MET A 186 20.24 -10.02 -5.08
N VAL A 187 19.40 -9.21 -4.43
CA VAL A 187 19.80 -8.53 -3.19
C VAL A 187 19.63 -9.54 -2.07
N GLU A 188 20.71 -9.87 -1.35
CA GLU A 188 20.64 -10.73 -0.17
C GLU A 188 19.55 -10.21 0.78
N GLY A 189 18.51 -11.02 0.95
CA GLY A 189 17.47 -10.75 1.92
C GLY A 189 18.11 -10.68 3.29
N ASN A 190 17.84 -9.60 4.02
CA ASN A 190 18.34 -9.42 5.37
C ASN A 190 17.68 -10.50 6.25
N ASP A 191 18.37 -11.63 6.44
CA ASP A 191 18.06 -12.64 7.44
C ASP A 191 18.21 -12.00 8.82
N ALA A 192 17.20 -11.21 9.20
CA ALA A 192 17.05 -10.64 10.53
C ALA A 192 16.64 -11.76 11.50
N GLY A 193 17.58 -12.66 11.73
CA GLY A 193 17.55 -13.78 12.63
C GLY A 193 18.92 -13.98 13.26
N LYS A 194 19.63 -12.89 13.59
CA LYS A 194 20.75 -12.80 14.55
C LYS A 194 21.07 -11.32 14.74
N GLY A 195 21.01 -10.84 15.98
CA GLY A 195 21.04 -9.41 16.27
C GLY A 195 22.36 -8.72 15.89
N SER A 196 22.27 -7.50 15.39
CA SER A 196 23.16 -6.39 15.74
C SER A 196 22.58 -5.07 15.25
N GLN A 197 23.01 -4.01 15.91
CA GLN A 197 22.48 -2.66 15.87
C GLN A 197 22.86 -1.90 14.59
N SER A 198 22.08 -0.86 14.29
CA SER A 198 22.47 0.38 13.59
C SER A 198 23.81 0.36 12.85
N SER A 199 23.77 0.41 11.52
CA SER A 199 24.88 0.97 10.75
C SER A 199 24.37 1.89 9.64
N ARG A 200 25.01 3.06 9.58
CA ARG A 200 24.83 4.14 8.61
C ARG A 200 25.01 3.63 7.18
N ILE A 201 24.24 4.18 6.25
CA ILE A 201 24.51 4.09 4.82
C ILE A 201 25.67 5.04 4.52
N GLU A 202 26.90 4.51 4.40
CA GLU A 202 27.98 5.19 3.69
C GLU A 202 27.89 4.88 2.20
N GLY A 203 28.05 5.92 1.38
CA GLY A 203 27.81 5.88 -0.06
C GLY A 203 28.80 4.98 -0.81
N VAL A 204 28.27 4.23 -1.78
CA VAL A 204 29.10 3.52 -2.76
C VAL A 204 29.55 4.51 -3.83
N THR A 205 30.79 4.97 -3.72
CA THR A 205 31.52 5.56 -4.85
C THR A 205 31.95 4.44 -5.80
N SER A 206 31.57 4.52 -7.07
CA SER A 206 31.99 3.56 -8.09
C SER A 206 33.49 3.65 -8.35
N GLN A 207 34.25 2.63 -7.92
CA GLN A 207 35.58 2.35 -8.45
C GLN A 207 35.42 1.67 -9.81
N ASN A 208 35.37 2.46 -10.90
CA ASN A 208 35.87 2.10 -12.23
C ASN A 208 35.58 3.23 -13.22
N ALA A 209 36.43 4.26 -13.20
CA ALA A 209 36.51 5.23 -14.28
C ALA A 209 37.99 5.57 -14.57
N SER A 210 38.82 4.54 -14.75
CA SER A 210 40.15 4.68 -15.34
C SER A 210 40.19 3.88 -16.64
N GLN A 211 39.79 4.52 -17.74
CA GLN A 211 40.31 4.35 -19.10
C GLN A 211 39.37 5.02 -20.11
N ARG A 212 39.57 6.31 -20.37
CA ARG A 212 39.30 6.94 -21.68
C ARG A 212 40.38 7.99 -21.97
N PRO A 213 40.97 8.01 -23.17
CA PRO A 213 42.07 8.91 -23.50
C PRO A 213 41.59 10.36 -23.68
N ALA A 214 42.50 11.29 -23.38
CA ALA A 214 42.30 12.73 -23.39
C ALA A 214 42.01 13.29 -24.80
N GLY A 215 40.98 14.15 -24.90
CA GLY A 215 40.66 14.91 -26.12
C GLY A 215 39.84 16.17 -25.80
N SER A 216 40.53 17.31 -25.80
CA SER A 216 40.11 18.72 -25.91
C SER A 216 38.83 19.22 -25.19
N LEU A 217 39.06 20.09 -24.21
CA LEU A 217 38.08 21.03 -23.62
C LEU A 217 37.54 22.02 -24.66
N GLY A 218 36.22 22.24 -24.64
CA GLY A 218 35.57 23.44 -25.19
C GLY A 218 34.54 23.95 -24.20
N LEU A 219 34.85 25.07 -23.54
CA LEU A 219 33.92 25.88 -22.74
C LEU A 219 32.76 26.37 -23.61
N PHE A 220 31.53 26.34 -23.09
CA PHE A 220 30.57 27.43 -23.32
C PHE A 220 29.65 27.58 -22.10
N SER A 221 29.68 28.78 -21.53
CA SER A 221 28.74 29.31 -20.56
C SER A 221 27.97 30.45 -21.23
N MET A 222 26.67 30.50 -21.00
CA MET A 222 25.88 31.69 -20.66
C MET A 222 24.63 31.22 -19.91
#